data_AF-A0A3B9JB04-F1
#
_entry.id   AF-A0A3B9JB04-F1
#
_cell.length_a   1.000
_cell.length_b   1.000
_cell.length_c   1.000
_cell.angle_alpha   90.00
_cell.angle_beta   90.00
_cell.angle_gamma   90.00
#
_symmetry.space_group_name_H-M   'P 1'
#
loop_
_entity.id
_entity.type
_entity.pdbx_description
1 polymer ?
#
loop_
_entity_poly.entity_id
_entity_poly.type
_entity_poly.pdbx_seq_one_letter_code
_entity_poly.pdbx_strand_id
1 'polypeptide(L)'
;MDIPYTFNSILYATKAETSFENLFANYNLLQADAASHPLLVTASAVTLANLRDTPSGGRVYTDDWAPVEAVTNDMILRFILGGGAESLQ
;
A
#
# COMPACT_ATOMS: atom_id res chain seq x y z
N MET A 1 2.56 -2.86 -4.64
CA MET A 1 1.42 -3.33 -5.46
C MET A 1 0.59 -2.12 -5.81
N ASP A 2 0.59 -1.76 -7.08
CA ASP A 2 -0.19 -0.61 -7.56
C ASP A 2 -1.67 -1.01 -7.61
N ILE A 3 -2.55 -0.13 -7.14
CA ILE A 3 -3.99 -0.40 -7.15
C ILE A 3 -4.58 0.14 -8.47
N PRO A 4 -5.18 -0.73 -9.32
CA PRO A 4 -5.76 -0.32 -10.59
C PRO A 4 -6.73 0.85 -10.45
N TYR A 5 -6.70 1.76 -11.43
CA TYR A 5 -7.58 2.94 -11.51
C TYR A 5 -7.46 3.92 -10.34
N THR A 6 -6.33 3.88 -9.62
CA THR A 6 -6.01 4.85 -8.57
C THR A 6 -4.56 5.32 -8.72
N PHE A 7 -4.21 6.39 -8.01
CA PHE A 7 -2.81 6.80 -7.84
C PHE A 7 -2.15 6.18 -6.60
N ASN A 8 -2.76 5.15 -6.03
CA ASN A 8 -2.32 4.54 -4.78
C ASN A 8 -1.53 3.25 -5.01
N SER A 9 -0.58 3.00 -4.12
CA SER A 9 0.21 1.77 -4.07
C SER A 9 0.26 1.24 -2.64
N ILE A 10 0.19 -0.08 -2.49
CA ILE A 10 0.40 -0.75 -1.21
C ILE A 10 1.84 -1.25 -1.17
N LEU A 11 2.58 -0.86 -0.11
CA LEU A 11 3.89 -1.39 0.21
C LEU A 11 3.77 -2.44 1.31
N TYR A 12 4.36 -3.61 1.10
CA TYR A 12 4.45 -4.66 2.11
C TYR A 12 5.86 -4.67 2.68
N ALA A 13 5.97 -4.49 4.00
CA ALA A 13 7.25 -4.52 4.70
C ALA A 13 7.09 -5.27 6.02
N THR A 14 8.10 -6.04 6.40
CA THR A 14 8.15 -6.81 7.64
C THR A 14 9.29 -6.32 8.52
N LYS A 15 9.11 -6.38 9.84
CA LYS A 15 10.16 -6.02 10.80
C LYS A 15 11.28 -7.08 10.87
N ALA A 16 10.94 -8.33 10.61
CA ALA A 16 11.87 -9.44 10.51
C ALA A 16 12.11 -9.81 9.05
N GLU A 17 13.21 -10.52 8.79
CA GLU A 17 13.47 -11.13 7.48
C GLU A 17 12.26 -11.96 7.04
N THR A 18 11.87 -11.82 5.79
CA THR A 18 10.71 -12.49 5.22
C THR A 18 11.08 -13.07 3.87
N SER A 19 10.34 -14.11 3.46
CA SER A 19 10.49 -14.73 2.16
C SER A 19 9.20 -14.60 1.35
N PHE A 20 9.35 -14.28 0.07
CA PHE A 20 8.25 -14.25 -0.89
C PHE A 20 7.78 -15.65 -1.32
N GLU A 21 8.51 -16.70 -0.96
CA GLU A 21 8.16 -18.09 -1.31
C GLU A 21 6.79 -18.49 -0.76
N ASN A 22 6.45 -18.02 0.45
CA ASN A 22 5.13 -18.27 1.04
C ASN A 22 4.01 -17.62 0.22
N LEU A 23 4.23 -16.41 -0.31
CA LEU A 23 3.24 -15.75 -1.18
C LEU A 23 3.07 -16.51 -2.50
N PHE A 24 4.17 -16.98 -3.08
CA PHE A 24 4.13 -17.78 -4.31
C PHE A 24 3.41 -19.12 -4.10
N ALA A 25 3.70 -19.82 -3.00
CA ALA A 25 3.02 -21.05 -2.62
C ALA A 25 1.51 -20.83 -2.43
N ASN A 26 1.13 -19.77 -1.71
CA ASN A 26 -0.27 -19.41 -1.51
C ASN A 26 -0.97 -19.06 -2.82
N TYR A 27 -0.31 -18.35 -3.73
CA TYR A 27 -0.86 -18.04 -5.05
C TYR A 27 -1.17 -19.31 -5.85
N ASN A 28 -0.28 -20.31 -5.84
CA ASN A 28 -0.52 -21.57 -6.52
C ASN A 28 -1.74 -22.32 -5.94
N LEU A 29 -1.90 -22.30 -4.62
CA LEU A 29 -3.08 -22.89 -3.97
C LEU A 29 -4.37 -22.15 -4.36
N LEU A 30 -4.35 -20.81 -4.35
CA LEU A 30 -5.50 -19.98 -4.75
C LEU A 30 -5.87 -20.16 -6.22
N GLN A 31 -4.87 -20.36 -7.10
CA GLN A 31 -5.11 -20.57 -8.53
C GLN A 31 -5.68 -21.98 -8.80
N ALA A 32 -5.24 -22.98 -8.04
CA ALA A 32 -5.69 -24.36 -8.21
C ALA A 32 -7.11 -24.62 -7.66
N ASP A 33 -7.56 -23.82 -6.71
CA ASP A 33 -8.89 -23.94 -6.10
C ASP A 33 -9.95 -23.14 -6.87
N ALA A 34 -10.89 -23.84 -7.51
CA ALA A 34 -11.99 -23.22 -8.24
C ALA A 34 -12.98 -22.43 -7.35
N ALA A 35 -12.99 -22.66 -6.04
CA ALA A 35 -13.80 -21.90 -5.10
C ALA A 35 -13.15 -20.57 -4.66
N SER A 36 -11.87 -20.36 -4.98
CA SER A 36 -11.16 -19.16 -4.58
C SER A 36 -11.73 -17.91 -5.29
N HIS A 37 -11.91 -16.84 -4.52
CA HIS A 37 -12.48 -15.61 -5.04
C HIS A 37 -11.50 -14.94 -6.04
N PRO A 38 -11.94 -14.51 -7.24
CA PRO A 38 -11.06 -13.97 -8.29
C PRO A 38 -10.19 -12.79 -7.83
N LEU A 39 -10.71 -11.95 -6.93
CA LEU A 39 -9.96 -10.84 -6.36
C LEU A 39 -8.66 -11.28 -5.67
N LEU A 40 -8.68 -12.40 -4.93
CA LEU A 40 -7.50 -12.89 -4.20
C LEU A 40 -6.42 -13.39 -5.15
N VAL A 41 -6.85 -14.10 -6.20
CA VAL A 41 -5.95 -14.58 -7.26
C VAL A 41 -5.31 -13.39 -7.99
N THR A 42 -6.12 -12.41 -8.40
CA THR A 42 -5.63 -11.21 -9.10
C THR A 42 -4.72 -10.37 -8.21
N ALA A 43 -5.10 -10.08 -6.97
CA ALA A 43 -4.29 -9.28 -6.05
C ALA A 43 -2.93 -9.95 -5.76
N SER A 44 -2.92 -11.27 -5.56
CA SER A 44 -1.69 -12.03 -5.37
C SER A 44 -0.80 -12.01 -6.61
N ALA A 45 -1.39 -12.18 -7.80
CA ALA A 45 -0.66 -12.09 -9.07
C ALA A 45 -0.03 -10.71 -9.29
N VAL A 46 -0.80 -9.63 -9.07
CA VAL A 46 -0.28 -8.25 -9.21
C VAL A 46 0.80 -7.97 -8.18
N THR A 47 0.68 -8.50 -6.96
CA THR A 47 1.71 -8.37 -5.92
C THR A 47 3.00 -9.07 -6.34
N LEU A 48 2.91 -10.32 -6.80
CA LEU A 48 4.06 -11.09 -7.30
C LEU A 48 4.73 -10.44 -8.51
N ALA A 49 3.95 -9.91 -9.44
CA ALA A 49 4.48 -9.20 -10.61
C ALA A 49 5.21 -7.89 -10.26
N ASN A 50 4.95 -7.33 -9.07
CA ASN A 50 5.54 -6.08 -8.59
C ASN A 50 6.56 -6.30 -7.47
N LEU A 51 7.11 -7.51 -7.32
CA LEU A 51 8.20 -7.75 -6.39
C LEU A 51 9.42 -6.90 -6.76
N ARG A 52 10.01 -6.28 -5.72
CA ARG A 52 11.23 -5.48 -5.81
C ARG A 52 12.21 -5.97 -4.77
N ASP A 53 13.48 -5.99 -5.13
CA ASP A 53 14.54 -6.24 -4.16
C ASP A 53 14.51 -5.18 -3.08
N THR A 54 14.85 -5.56 -1.84
CA THR A 54 15.01 -4.61 -0.76
C THR A 54 16.12 -3.61 -1.14
N PRO A 55 15.83 -2.30 -1.24
CA PRO A 55 16.85 -1.33 -1.61
C PRO A 55 18.01 -1.36 -0.62
N SER A 56 19.24 -1.41 -1.12
CA SER A 56 20.44 -1.37 -0.29
C SER A 56 20.90 0.07 -0.05
N GLY A 57 21.02 0.47 1.23
CA GLY A 57 21.56 1.77 1.62
C GLY A 57 20.60 2.94 1.42
N GLY A 58 21.13 4.16 1.59
CA GLY A 58 20.35 5.39 1.55
C GLY A 58 19.70 5.75 2.90
N ARG A 59 19.04 6.91 2.93
CA ARG A 59 18.27 7.36 4.10
C ARG A 59 16.85 6.78 4.01
N VAL A 60 16.50 5.93 4.95
CA VAL A 60 15.12 5.46 5.12
C VAL A 60 14.35 6.56 5.84
N TYR A 61 13.35 7.12 5.18
CA TYR A 61 12.40 8.04 5.80
C TYR A 61 11.22 7.21 6.32
N THR A 62 11.16 7.00 7.63
CA THR A 62 9.97 6.43 8.27
C THR A 62 9.08 7.56 8.77
N ASP A 63 7.78 7.29 8.84
CA ASP A 63 6.78 8.28 9.31
C ASP A 63 7.01 8.69 10.77
N ASP A 64 7.79 7.90 11.52
CA ASP A 64 8.22 8.21 12.89
C ASP A 64 8.87 9.61 13.01
N TRP A 65 9.45 10.13 11.91
CA TRP A 65 10.15 11.43 11.85
C TRP A 65 9.55 12.38 10.82
N ALA A 66 8.55 11.93 10.04
CA ALA A 66 7.84 12.80 9.12
C ALA A 66 6.56 13.29 9.80
N PRO A 67 6.30 14.62 9.86
CA PRO A 67 5.11 15.14 10.50
C PRO A 67 3.87 14.97 9.60
N VAL A 68 3.68 13.83 8.93
CA VAL A 68 2.62 13.62 7.94
C VAL A 68 1.24 13.87 8.57
N GLU A 69 0.99 13.33 9.76
CA GLU A 69 -0.25 13.57 10.48
C GLU A 69 -0.44 15.06 10.83
N ALA A 70 0.62 15.72 11.31
CA ALA A 70 0.55 17.14 11.67
C ALA A 70 0.34 18.05 10.45
N VAL A 71 1.00 17.76 9.32
CA VAL A 71 0.83 18.47 8.04
C VAL A 71 -0.58 18.24 7.50
N THR A 72 -1.07 17.00 7.55
CA THR A 72 -2.43 16.67 7.10
C THR A 72 -3.48 17.36 7.95
N ASN A 73 -3.30 17.37 9.27
CA ASN A 73 -4.21 18.05 10.20
C ASN A 73 -4.18 19.58 10.00
N ASP A 74 -3.01 20.19 9.83
CA ASP A 74 -2.89 21.63 9.50
C ASP A 74 -3.58 21.97 8.18
N MET A 75 -3.44 21.15 7.13
CA MET A 75 -4.14 21.34 5.86
C MET A 75 -5.67 21.28 6.03
N ILE A 76 -6.19 20.30 6.77
CA ILE A 76 -7.63 20.15 7.04
C ILE A 76 -8.15 21.37 7.82
N LEU A 77 -7.44 21.78 8.86
CA LEU A 77 -7.84 22.92 9.68
C LEU A 77 -7.84 24.21 8.87
N ARG A 78 -6.81 24.46 8.05
CA ARG A 78 -6.78 25.64 7.15
C ARG A 78 -7.91 25.63 6.14
N PHE A 79 -8.24 24.47 5.60
CA PHE A 79 -9.35 24.33 4.65
C PHE A 79 -10.70 24.67 5.31
N ILE A 80 -10.95 24.13 6.51
CA ILE A 80 -12.19 24.39 7.25
C ILE A 80 -12.27 25.87 7.69
N LEU A 81 -11.23 26.37 8.35
CA LEU A 81 -11.19 27.75 8.87
C LEU A 81 -11.11 28.80 7.76
N GLY A 82 -10.63 28.43 6.57
CA GLY A 82 -10.59 29.28 5.38
C GLY A 82 -11.89 29.31 4.58
N GLY A 83 -12.98 28.69 5.07
CA GLY A 83 -14.29 28.68 4.41
C GLY A 83 -14.42 27.67 3.26
N GLY A 84 -13.42 26.81 3.05
CA GLY A 84 -13.46 25.76 2.02
C GLY A 84 -14.56 24.72 2.25
N ALA A 85 -15.02 24.55 3.49
CA ALA A 85 -16.14 23.66 3.80
C ALA A 85 -17.48 24.17 3.23
N GLU A 86 -17.63 25.47 3.01
CA GLU A 86 -18.85 26.09 2.49
C GLU A 86 -19.03 25.83 0.99
N SER A 87 -17.94 25.54 0.26
CA SER A 87 -17.95 25.25 -1.18
C SER A 87 -18.17 23.77 -1.52
N LEU A 88 -18.30 22.91 -0.51
CA LEU A 88 -18.59 21.47 -0.65
C LEU A 88 -20.11 21.15 -0.67
N GLN A 89 -20.97 22.18 -0.65
CA GLN A 89 -22.44 22.05 -0.72
C GLN A 89 -22.97 22.00 -2.16
#